data_AF-E5VLA0-F1
#
_entry.id   AF-E5VLA0-F1
#
_cell.length_a   1.000
_cell.length_b   1.000
_cell.length_c   1.000
_cell.angle_alpha   90.00
_cell.angle_beta   90.00
_cell.angle_gamma   90.00
#
_symmetry.space_group_name_H-M   'P 1'
#
loop_
_entity.id
_entity.type
_entity.pdbx_description
1 polymer ?
#
loop_
_entity_poly.entity_id
_entity_poly.type
_entity_poly.pdbx_seq_one_letter_code
_entity_poly.pdbx_strand_id
1 'polypeptide(L)'
;MLTKKTKIICTMGPATDDDEVLKDLMRSGMDIARLNFSHGDHEEQLGRIKRIKKFREELNLPIAILLDTKGPEIRTGLLETDDDVELVTGQEYTLTTRDIKGNNEITSITYAELPQDVEAGNTILIDDGLIELKVKEIKDGTDIVCDVINGGLLGSRKGVNVPNVRVNLPSITEKDKADIEFGLENGIDFIAASFIRNAEAVEEIKDIIGAHNMHVGVISKIENMEGVENIDAIIDASAGIMVARGDLGVEVPAEEVPFLQKEIIRKCNDAFKPVVTATQMLDSMIRNPRPTRAEATDVANAIYDGTDAIMLSGETAKGKYPVEAVKMMNQIAISTEVHLSTKIKDYRSKYINRGISAAVAYSAVQTAHNVNAKCILASSMSGFTTRIVSKFKPDAQIIGLSPDDAIVRQMQIYWGVRPFKSHKAETTKDLLDEATDIVLDAGLAEKDDILVLTGGGPANHRGKGVTNMLKVVKIGEFGE
;
A
#
# COMPACT_ATOMS: atom_id res chain seq x y z
N MET A 1 14.69 -16.38 -16.40
CA MET A 1 13.24 -16.09 -16.28
C MET A 1 13.08 -14.62 -15.99
N LEU A 2 12.12 -13.94 -16.63
CA LEU A 2 11.77 -12.57 -16.24
C LEU A 2 11.23 -12.58 -14.81
N THR A 3 11.76 -11.69 -13.97
CA THR A 3 11.28 -11.44 -12.62
C THR A 3 10.33 -10.24 -12.63
N LYS A 4 9.20 -10.33 -11.93
CA LYS A 4 8.27 -9.20 -11.78
C LYS A 4 8.97 -7.97 -11.21
N LYS A 5 8.60 -6.78 -11.69
CA LYS A 5 9.03 -5.49 -11.14
C LYS A 5 8.00 -4.94 -10.16
N THR A 6 6.73 -5.04 -10.49
CA THR A 6 5.60 -4.65 -9.63
C THR A 6 5.56 -5.55 -8.40
N LYS A 7 5.37 -4.95 -7.25
CA LYS A 7 5.42 -5.62 -5.94
C LYS A 7 4.08 -6.21 -5.57
N ILE A 8 4.06 -7.28 -4.78
CA ILE A 8 2.85 -7.98 -4.36
C ILE A 8 2.74 -7.94 -2.84
N ILE A 9 1.63 -7.37 -2.37
CA ILE A 9 1.25 -7.36 -0.97
C ILE A 9 0.18 -8.43 -0.76
N CYS A 10 0.37 -9.32 0.21
CA CYS A 10 -0.61 -10.34 0.55
C CYS A 10 -1.13 -10.12 1.96
N THR A 11 -2.45 -10.13 2.15
CA THR A 11 -3.05 -10.07 3.48
C THR A 11 -3.00 -11.43 4.15
N MET A 12 -2.50 -11.46 5.38
CA MET A 12 -2.47 -12.65 6.22
C MET A 12 -3.83 -12.85 6.90
N GLY A 13 -4.23 -14.10 7.08
CA GLY A 13 -5.46 -14.48 7.74
C GLY A 13 -5.55 -15.99 7.95
N PRO A 14 -6.73 -16.52 8.28
CA PRO A 14 -6.93 -17.95 8.53
C PRO A 14 -6.40 -18.88 7.43
N ALA A 15 -6.52 -18.49 6.15
CA ALA A 15 -6.03 -19.29 5.03
C ALA A 15 -4.49 -19.31 4.91
N THR A 16 -3.79 -18.45 5.64
CA THR A 16 -2.31 -18.36 5.69
C THR A 16 -1.75 -18.75 7.07
N ASP A 17 -2.57 -19.31 7.95
CA ASP A 17 -2.13 -19.73 9.28
C ASP A 17 -1.36 -21.07 9.25
N ASP A 18 -1.46 -21.80 8.13
CA ASP A 18 -0.59 -22.94 7.82
C ASP A 18 0.83 -22.50 7.38
N ASP A 19 1.85 -23.15 7.94
CA ASP A 19 3.25 -22.82 7.72
C ASP A 19 3.71 -23.06 6.27
N GLU A 20 3.27 -24.15 5.63
CA GLU A 20 3.67 -24.46 4.26
C GLU A 20 2.97 -23.55 3.26
N VAL A 21 1.70 -23.19 3.51
CA VAL A 21 1.02 -22.15 2.72
C VAL A 21 1.75 -20.81 2.81
N LEU A 22 2.18 -20.39 4.01
CA LEU A 22 2.93 -19.14 4.16
C LEU A 22 4.26 -19.16 3.39
N LYS A 23 5.02 -20.25 3.48
CA LYS A 23 6.26 -20.43 2.70
C LYS A 23 6.00 -20.41 1.20
N ASP A 24 4.91 -21.04 0.75
CA ASP A 24 4.53 -21.06 -0.65
C ASP A 24 4.10 -19.69 -1.17
N LEU A 25 3.43 -18.87 -0.37
CA LEU A 25 3.14 -17.47 -0.69
C LEU A 25 4.44 -16.67 -0.89
N MET A 26 5.40 -16.81 0.03
CA MET A 26 6.72 -16.16 -0.06
C MET A 26 7.47 -16.57 -1.34
N ARG A 27 7.52 -17.87 -1.65
CA ARG A 27 8.18 -18.40 -2.86
C ARG A 27 7.45 -18.02 -4.15
N SER A 28 6.13 -17.87 -4.10
CA SER A 28 5.30 -17.57 -5.27
C SER A 28 5.36 -16.10 -5.70
N GLY A 29 5.93 -15.22 -4.86
CA GLY A 29 6.21 -13.83 -5.22
C GLY A 29 5.66 -12.78 -4.26
N MET A 30 5.20 -13.15 -3.05
CA MET A 30 4.87 -12.15 -2.03
C MET A 30 6.12 -11.33 -1.67
N ASP A 31 6.00 -10.00 -1.64
CA ASP A 31 7.08 -9.10 -1.19
C ASP A 31 6.79 -8.50 0.19
N ILE A 32 5.51 -8.27 0.50
CA ILE A 32 5.05 -7.64 1.75
C ILE A 32 3.87 -8.45 2.32
N ALA A 33 3.95 -8.80 3.60
CA ALA A 33 2.85 -9.41 4.34
C ALA A 33 2.06 -8.33 5.09
N ARG A 34 0.78 -8.18 4.73
CA ARG A 34 -0.17 -7.26 5.37
C ARG A 34 -0.88 -7.94 6.53
N LEU A 35 -0.91 -7.28 7.68
CA LEU A 35 -1.67 -7.65 8.86
C LEU A 35 -2.80 -6.64 9.04
N ASN A 36 -4.05 -7.09 8.91
CA ASN A 36 -5.22 -6.22 9.04
C ASN A 36 -5.71 -6.18 10.49
N PHE A 37 -5.53 -5.05 11.19
CA PHE A 37 -5.90 -4.89 12.61
C PHE A 37 -7.38 -4.53 12.82
N SER A 38 -8.18 -4.49 11.74
CA SER A 38 -9.63 -4.56 11.83
C SER A 38 -10.14 -5.91 12.36
N HIS A 39 -9.29 -6.94 12.32
CA HIS A 39 -9.58 -8.30 12.78
C HIS A 39 -8.42 -8.88 13.59
N GLY A 40 -8.73 -9.86 14.44
CA GLY A 40 -7.75 -10.49 15.32
C GLY A 40 -7.31 -9.58 16.47
N ASP A 41 -6.88 -10.18 17.56
CA ASP A 41 -6.25 -9.47 18.67
C ASP A 41 -4.72 -9.42 18.49
N HIS A 42 -4.05 -8.71 19.39
CA HIS A 42 -2.58 -8.59 19.37
C HIS A 42 -1.87 -9.94 19.53
N GLU A 43 -2.47 -10.92 20.21
CA GLU A 43 -1.89 -12.25 20.39
C GLU A 43 -1.86 -13.02 19.06
N GLU A 44 -2.97 -13.02 18.34
CA GLU A 44 -3.08 -13.61 17.00
C GLU A 44 -2.09 -12.94 16.02
N GLN A 45 -2.05 -11.60 16.02
CA GLN A 45 -1.14 -10.85 15.15
C GLN A 45 0.34 -11.10 15.50
N LEU A 46 0.68 -11.23 16.79
CA LEU A 46 2.03 -11.57 17.23
C LEU A 46 2.47 -12.95 16.70
N GLY A 47 1.56 -13.93 16.72
CA GLY A 47 1.80 -15.26 16.15
C GLY A 47 2.13 -15.20 14.66
N ARG A 48 1.40 -14.39 13.89
CA ARG A 48 1.70 -14.14 12.45
C ARG A 48 3.05 -13.45 12.26
N ILE A 49 3.35 -12.39 13.00
CA ILE A 49 4.62 -11.66 12.90
C ILE A 49 5.81 -12.60 13.12
N LYS A 50 5.76 -13.45 14.17
CA LYS A 50 6.82 -14.42 14.49
C LYS A 50 7.05 -15.41 13.36
N ARG A 51 5.98 -15.98 12.78
CA ARG A 51 6.09 -16.91 11.63
C ARG A 51 6.68 -16.22 10.39
N ILE A 52 6.23 -15.00 10.07
CA ILE A 52 6.78 -14.24 8.94
C ILE A 52 8.27 -13.98 9.13
N LYS A 53 8.71 -13.59 10.34
CA LYS A 53 10.15 -13.39 10.64
C LYS A 53 10.95 -14.67 10.49
N LYS A 54 10.48 -15.78 11.08
CA LYS A 54 11.11 -17.10 10.98
C LYS A 54 11.32 -17.53 9.53
N PHE A 55 10.27 -17.47 8.69
CA PHE A 55 10.37 -17.96 7.32
C PHE A 55 11.09 -17.01 6.36
N ARG A 56 11.10 -15.71 6.65
CA ARG A 56 11.98 -14.75 5.96
C ARG A 56 13.45 -15.13 6.10
N GLU A 57 13.88 -15.54 7.30
CA GLU A 57 15.25 -16.01 7.54
C GLU A 57 15.50 -17.38 6.91
N GLU A 58 14.60 -18.35 7.14
CA GLU A 58 14.71 -19.71 6.59
C GLU A 58 14.81 -19.72 5.06
N LEU A 59 14.04 -18.86 4.37
CA LEU A 59 13.99 -18.79 2.91
C LEU A 59 14.96 -17.76 2.33
N ASN A 60 15.65 -16.98 3.16
CA ASN A 60 16.48 -15.85 2.75
C ASN A 60 15.73 -14.87 1.80
N LEU A 61 14.48 -14.54 2.16
CA LEU A 61 13.63 -13.61 1.43
C LEU A 61 13.34 -12.39 2.30
N PRO A 62 13.64 -11.16 1.85
CA PRO A 62 13.47 -9.97 2.69
C PRO A 62 12.00 -9.50 2.72
N ILE A 63 11.08 -10.36 3.17
CA ILE A 63 9.65 -10.07 3.25
C ILE A 63 9.42 -8.97 4.29
N ALA A 64 8.76 -7.89 3.87
CA ALA A 64 8.39 -6.79 4.75
C ALA A 64 7.06 -7.07 5.46
N ILE A 65 6.83 -6.45 6.61
CA ILE A 65 5.56 -6.49 7.35
C ILE A 65 4.88 -5.12 7.29
N LEU A 66 3.61 -5.12 6.88
CA LEU A 66 2.75 -3.95 6.83
C LEU A 66 1.59 -4.12 7.83
N LEU A 67 1.52 -3.24 8.82
CA LEU A 67 0.38 -3.13 9.73
C LEU A 67 -0.68 -2.24 9.07
N ASP A 68 -1.91 -2.70 8.92
CA ASP A 68 -3.02 -1.90 8.41
C ASP A 68 -3.96 -1.55 9.56
N THR A 69 -4.07 -0.25 9.88
CA THR A 69 -4.90 0.25 10.98
C THR A 69 -6.37 0.13 10.63
N LYS A 70 -7.23 0.07 11.65
CA LYS A 70 -8.67 0.00 11.41
C LYS A 70 -9.20 1.36 10.95
N GLY A 71 -8.70 2.42 11.57
CA GLY A 71 -9.13 3.78 11.33
C GLY A 71 -10.49 4.12 11.97
N PRO A 72 -10.85 5.40 11.92
CA PRO A 72 -12.16 5.87 12.35
C PRO A 72 -13.25 5.43 11.36
N GLU A 73 -14.30 4.79 11.85
CA GLU A 73 -15.45 4.35 11.04
C GLU A 73 -16.76 4.58 11.78
N ILE A 74 -17.83 4.84 11.04
CA ILE A 74 -19.18 4.88 11.57
C ILE A 74 -19.80 3.50 11.39
N ARG A 75 -20.47 2.98 12.41
CA ARG A 75 -21.21 1.73 12.34
C ARG A 75 -22.61 1.86 12.89
N THR A 76 -23.49 0.98 12.43
CA THR A 76 -24.78 0.73 13.11
C THR A 76 -24.55 0.03 14.45
N GLY A 77 -25.54 0.11 15.33
CA GLY A 77 -25.55 -0.55 16.63
C GLY A 77 -25.84 -2.05 16.53
N LEU A 78 -26.18 -2.62 17.68
CA LEU A 78 -26.71 -3.98 17.77
C LEU A 78 -28.19 -3.98 17.41
N LEU A 79 -28.65 -5.02 16.73
CA LEU A 79 -30.07 -5.26 16.51
C LEU A 79 -30.71 -5.91 17.75
N GLU A 80 -32.04 -5.86 17.82
CA GLU A 80 -32.82 -6.50 18.88
C GLU A 80 -32.62 -8.02 18.90
N THR A 81 -32.44 -8.60 17.71
CA THR A 81 -32.19 -10.02 17.45
C THR A 81 -30.81 -10.24 16.82
N ASP A 82 -30.32 -11.49 16.86
CA ASP A 82 -29.12 -11.88 16.10
C ASP A 82 -29.40 -12.02 14.60
N ASP A 83 -30.69 -12.07 14.21
CA ASP A 83 -31.13 -12.11 12.82
C ASP A 83 -31.06 -10.72 12.17
N ASP A 84 -30.71 -10.71 10.88
CA ASP A 84 -30.75 -9.50 10.06
C ASP A 84 -32.19 -8.99 9.89
N VAL A 85 -32.32 -7.68 9.77
CA VAL A 85 -33.60 -6.98 9.62
C VAL A 85 -33.78 -6.49 8.19
N GLU A 86 -34.93 -6.75 7.58
CA GLU A 86 -35.22 -6.27 6.23
C GLU A 86 -35.66 -4.80 6.24
N LEU A 87 -34.98 -3.97 5.44
CA LEU A 87 -35.41 -2.61 5.13
C LEU A 87 -36.05 -2.58 3.73
N VAL A 88 -37.27 -2.07 3.64
CA VAL A 88 -38.05 -2.04 2.39
C VAL A 88 -37.92 -0.68 1.69
N THR A 89 -37.64 -0.67 0.38
CA THR A 89 -37.61 0.56 -0.41
C THR A 89 -38.91 1.36 -0.27
N GLY A 90 -38.77 2.67 -0.02
CA GLY A 90 -39.84 3.62 0.17
C GLY A 90 -40.35 3.75 1.61
N GLN A 91 -39.86 2.93 2.55
CA GLN A 91 -40.18 3.10 3.96
C GLN A 91 -39.36 4.23 4.60
N GLU A 92 -39.88 4.79 5.70
CA GLU A 92 -39.11 5.68 6.56
C GLU A 92 -38.26 4.85 7.53
N TYR A 93 -37.00 5.24 7.73
CA TYR A 93 -36.07 4.58 8.64
C TYR A 93 -35.25 5.62 9.41
N THR A 94 -35.04 5.40 10.70
CA THR A 94 -34.34 6.37 11.55
C THR A 94 -32.97 5.84 11.98
N LEU A 95 -31.92 6.64 11.79
CA LEU A 95 -30.64 6.45 12.45
C LEU A 95 -30.59 7.34 13.68
N THR A 96 -30.21 6.82 14.84
CA THR A 96 -30.19 7.60 16.09
C THR A 96 -28.86 7.49 16.84
N THR A 97 -28.48 8.52 17.57
CA THR A 97 -27.33 8.50 18.48
C THR A 97 -27.66 7.99 19.89
N ARG A 98 -28.94 7.66 20.12
CA ARG A 98 -29.41 7.08 21.39
C ARG A 98 -28.95 5.62 21.53
N ASP A 99 -28.65 5.21 22.76
CA ASP A 99 -28.30 3.82 23.07
C ASP A 99 -29.55 2.93 23.05
N ILE A 100 -29.84 2.40 21.87
CA ILE A 100 -30.94 1.47 21.63
C ILE A 100 -30.45 0.28 20.79
N LYS A 101 -31.18 -0.82 20.90
CA LYS A 101 -31.08 -1.91 19.93
C LYS A 101 -31.95 -1.60 18.71
N GLY A 102 -31.43 -1.87 17.53
CA GLY A 102 -32.09 -1.56 16.27
C GLY A 102 -33.11 -2.61 15.84
N ASN A 103 -34.08 -2.19 15.06
CA ASN A 103 -35.10 -3.00 14.42
C ASN A 103 -35.39 -2.45 13.01
N ASN A 104 -36.56 -2.76 12.44
CA ASN A 104 -36.93 -2.40 11.06
C ASN A 104 -37.38 -0.95 10.90
N GLU A 105 -37.49 -0.18 11.98
CA GLU A 105 -37.89 1.23 11.99
C GLU A 105 -36.75 2.17 12.42
N ILE A 106 -35.87 1.71 13.31
CA ILE A 106 -34.81 2.53 13.89
C ILE A 106 -33.57 1.71 14.23
N THR A 107 -32.36 2.29 14.12
CA THR A 107 -31.14 1.71 14.70
C THR A 107 -30.20 2.78 15.23
N SER A 108 -29.37 2.41 16.20
CA SER A 108 -28.35 3.29 16.75
C SER A 108 -27.12 3.37 15.81
N ILE A 109 -26.34 4.44 15.93
CA ILE A 109 -25.05 4.62 15.23
C ILE A 109 -23.94 4.96 16.22
N THR A 110 -22.70 4.58 15.90
CA THR A 110 -21.55 4.77 16.79
C THR A 110 -21.01 6.20 16.81
N TYR A 111 -21.35 7.03 15.82
CA TYR A 111 -20.85 8.41 15.71
C TYR A 111 -21.92 9.41 16.17
N ALA A 112 -21.75 9.91 17.39
CA ALA A 112 -22.72 10.76 18.06
C ALA A 112 -22.90 12.15 17.43
N GLU A 113 -21.93 12.62 16.65
CA GLU A 113 -21.97 13.92 15.98
C GLU A 113 -22.58 13.83 14.58
N LEU A 114 -22.89 12.63 14.05
CA LEU A 114 -23.43 12.50 12.70
C LEU A 114 -24.67 13.38 12.41
N PRO A 115 -25.65 13.53 13.33
CA PRO A 115 -26.80 14.42 13.10
C PRO A 115 -26.43 15.90 12.89
N GLN A 116 -25.22 16.31 13.26
CA GLN A 116 -24.69 17.67 13.06
C GLN A 116 -23.95 17.82 11.72
N ASP A 117 -23.43 16.71 11.21
CA ASP A 117 -22.65 16.68 9.96
C ASP A 117 -23.55 16.54 8.72
N VAL A 118 -24.75 15.94 8.87
CA VAL A 118 -25.66 15.70 7.75
C VAL A 118 -26.84 16.68 7.73
N GLU A 119 -27.36 16.92 6.53
CA GLU A 119 -28.54 17.73 6.26
C GLU A 119 -29.55 17.01 5.35
N ALA A 120 -30.77 17.54 5.30
CA ALA A 120 -31.81 17.03 4.42
C ALA A 120 -31.32 17.00 2.96
N GLY A 121 -31.49 15.87 2.29
CA GLY A 121 -31.00 15.62 0.94
C GLY A 121 -29.59 15.00 0.88
N ASN A 122 -28.89 14.80 1.99
CA ASN A 122 -27.70 13.96 2.00
C ASN A 122 -28.06 12.48 1.81
N THR A 123 -27.09 11.70 1.32
CA THR A 123 -27.20 10.25 1.16
C THR A 123 -26.39 9.56 2.25
N ILE A 124 -26.96 8.53 2.86
CA ILE A 124 -26.27 7.65 3.81
C ILE A 124 -26.30 6.24 3.24
N LEU A 125 -25.13 5.61 3.21
CA LEU A 125 -24.93 4.27 2.70
C LEU A 125 -24.63 3.33 3.86
N ILE A 126 -25.19 2.13 3.85
CA ILE A 126 -24.95 1.11 4.87
C ILE A 126 -24.51 -0.20 4.21
N ASP A 127 -23.55 -0.87 4.85
CA ASP A 127 -22.99 -2.16 4.42
C ASP A 127 -22.38 -2.08 3.02
N ASP A 128 -21.35 -1.23 2.88
CA ASP A 128 -20.62 -0.98 1.62
C ASP A 128 -21.53 -0.50 0.47
N GLY A 129 -22.56 0.27 0.81
CA GLY A 129 -23.53 0.81 -0.17
C GLY A 129 -24.63 -0.15 -0.59
N LEU A 130 -24.77 -1.31 0.07
CA LEU A 130 -25.87 -2.25 -0.18
C LEU A 130 -27.23 -1.58 0.08
N ILE A 131 -27.33 -0.82 1.17
CA ILE A 131 -28.54 -0.09 1.56
C ILE A 131 -28.27 1.41 1.35
N GLU A 132 -29.19 2.09 0.67
CA GLU A 132 -29.14 3.53 0.45
C GLU A 132 -30.29 4.22 1.16
N LEU A 133 -29.96 5.20 1.98
CA LEU A 133 -30.87 6.06 2.71
C LEU A 133 -30.74 7.50 2.22
N LYS A 134 -31.86 8.22 2.13
CA LYS A 134 -31.89 9.66 1.86
C LYS A 134 -32.35 10.41 3.09
N VAL A 135 -31.51 11.31 3.62
CA VAL A 135 -31.85 12.12 4.79
C VAL A 135 -33.03 13.01 4.45
N LYS A 136 -34.08 12.92 5.25
CA LYS A 136 -35.31 13.71 5.13
C LYS A 136 -35.29 14.90 6.08
N GLU A 137 -35.00 14.66 7.35
CA GLU A 137 -34.89 15.69 8.39
C GLU A 137 -34.10 15.19 9.60
N ILE A 138 -33.60 16.13 10.40
CA ILE A 138 -32.96 15.87 11.69
C ILE A 138 -33.94 16.27 12.80
N LYS A 139 -34.28 15.32 13.68
CA LYS A 139 -35.17 15.52 14.83
C LYS A 139 -34.39 15.50 16.13
N ASP A 140 -34.75 16.42 17.02
CA ASP A 140 -34.31 16.48 18.41
C ASP A 140 -32.78 16.46 18.63
N GLY A 141 -32.01 16.75 17.57
CA GLY A 141 -30.54 16.72 17.58
C GLY A 141 -29.91 15.32 17.63
N THR A 142 -30.70 14.25 17.65
CA THR A 142 -30.20 12.86 17.76
C THR A 142 -30.67 11.94 16.64
N ASP A 143 -31.82 12.22 16.04
CA ASP A 143 -32.51 11.32 15.12
C ASP A 143 -32.40 11.84 13.69
N ILE A 144 -31.83 11.01 12.81
CA ILE A 144 -31.71 11.26 11.37
C ILE A 144 -32.80 10.44 10.70
N VAL A 145 -33.90 11.10 10.36
CA VAL A 145 -35.03 10.47 9.68
C VAL A 145 -34.70 10.38 8.20
N CYS A 146 -34.78 9.19 7.62
CA CYS A 146 -34.43 8.93 6.23
C CYS A 146 -35.55 8.20 5.48
N ASP A 147 -35.60 8.39 4.17
CA ASP A 147 -36.34 7.52 3.25
C ASP A 147 -35.39 6.42 2.74
N VAL A 148 -35.82 5.16 2.76
CA VAL A 148 -35.05 4.04 2.20
C VAL A 148 -35.16 4.09 0.68
N ILE A 149 -34.06 4.38 -0.01
CA ILE A 149 -34.00 4.44 -1.49
C ILE A 149 -33.73 3.04 -2.05
N ASN A 150 -32.74 2.35 -1.50
CA ASN A 150 -32.45 0.96 -1.82
C ASN A 150 -32.50 0.12 -0.54
N GLY A 151 -33.46 -0.79 -0.47
CA GLY A 151 -33.65 -1.70 0.65
C GLY A 151 -32.65 -2.86 0.67
N GLY A 152 -32.68 -3.65 1.74
CA GLY A 152 -31.78 -4.78 1.92
C GLY A 152 -31.83 -5.34 3.33
N LEU A 153 -31.02 -6.38 3.59
CA LEU A 153 -30.86 -6.96 4.91
C LEU A 153 -29.83 -6.14 5.70
N LEU A 154 -30.27 -5.50 6.78
CA LEU A 154 -29.43 -4.82 7.73
C LEU A 154 -29.00 -5.79 8.82
N GLY A 155 -27.70 -5.99 8.98
CA GLY A 155 -27.13 -6.70 10.12
C GLY A 155 -26.67 -5.76 11.25
N SER A 156 -26.17 -6.35 12.33
CA SER A 156 -25.54 -5.59 13.43
C SER A 156 -24.14 -5.08 13.03
N ARG A 157 -23.76 -3.89 13.54
CA ARG A 157 -22.39 -3.32 13.40
C ARG A 157 -21.90 -3.20 11.95
N LYS A 158 -22.81 -2.85 11.04
CA LYS A 158 -22.52 -2.60 9.63
C LYS A 158 -21.91 -1.22 9.44
N GLY A 159 -20.99 -1.10 8.48
CA GLY A 159 -20.36 0.19 8.15
C GLY A 159 -21.40 1.18 7.64
N VAL A 160 -21.22 2.45 7.99
CA VAL A 160 -22.04 3.58 7.55
C VAL A 160 -21.13 4.59 6.88
N ASN A 161 -21.48 4.99 5.65
CA ASN A 161 -20.75 5.92 4.81
C ASN A 161 -21.66 7.08 4.44
N VAL A 162 -21.07 8.27 4.30
CA VAL A 162 -21.84 9.50 4.10
C VAL A 162 -21.20 10.33 2.98
N PRO A 163 -21.43 9.93 1.72
CA PRO A 163 -20.79 10.56 0.58
C PRO A 163 -21.02 12.07 0.53
N ASN A 164 -19.97 12.81 0.15
CA ASN A 164 -19.97 14.27 0.03
C ASN A 164 -20.22 15.05 1.33
N VAL A 165 -20.13 14.39 2.49
CA VAL A 165 -20.22 15.04 3.80
C VAL A 165 -18.85 15.00 4.49
N ARG A 166 -18.43 16.13 5.04
CA ARG A 166 -17.20 16.21 5.85
C ARG A 166 -17.52 15.75 7.26
N VAL A 167 -17.11 14.53 7.57
CA VAL A 167 -17.34 13.92 8.88
C VAL A 167 -16.23 14.35 9.86
N ASN A 168 -16.58 14.85 11.04
CA ASN A 168 -15.60 15.29 12.04
C ASN A 168 -15.07 14.14 12.93
N LEU A 169 -14.70 13.02 12.32
CA LEU A 169 -14.05 11.91 13.03
C LEU A 169 -12.59 12.26 13.40
N PRO A 170 -12.05 11.72 14.51
CA PRO A 170 -10.64 11.85 14.82
C PRO A 170 -9.79 11.19 13.71
N SER A 171 -8.58 11.69 13.47
CA SER A 171 -7.69 11.14 12.43
C SER A 171 -7.20 9.73 12.75
N ILE A 172 -6.99 9.40 14.02
CA ILE A 172 -6.65 8.06 14.51
C ILE A 172 -7.43 7.75 15.78
N THR A 173 -7.84 6.50 15.96
CA THR A 173 -8.55 6.05 17.17
C THR A 173 -7.56 5.64 18.26
N GLU A 174 -8.02 5.55 19.52
CA GLU A 174 -7.19 5.00 20.62
C GLU A 174 -6.78 3.54 20.36
N LYS A 175 -7.63 2.77 19.67
CA LYS A 175 -7.26 1.43 19.20
C LYS A 175 -6.13 1.50 18.17
N ASP A 176 -6.20 2.41 17.20
CA ASP A 176 -5.14 2.55 16.18
C ASP A 176 -3.81 2.92 16.83
N LYS A 177 -3.81 3.80 17.84
CA LYS A 177 -2.59 4.12 18.61
C LYS A 177 -2.00 2.88 19.27
N ALA A 178 -2.81 2.11 19.98
CA ALA A 178 -2.37 0.86 20.61
C ALA A 178 -1.87 -0.18 19.60
N ASP A 179 -2.53 -0.29 18.44
CA ASP A 179 -2.12 -1.18 17.35
C ASP A 179 -0.77 -0.76 16.75
N ILE A 180 -0.57 0.56 16.53
CA ILE A 180 0.68 1.14 16.03
C ILE A 180 1.82 0.86 17.01
N GLU A 181 1.64 1.15 18.30
CA GLU A 181 2.64 0.89 19.35
C GLU A 181 3.01 -0.60 19.39
N PHE A 182 2.02 -1.49 19.42
CA PHE A 182 2.24 -2.94 19.33
C PHE A 182 3.06 -3.32 18.08
N GLY A 183 2.73 -2.75 16.92
CA GLY A 183 3.45 -2.99 15.68
C GLY A 183 4.90 -2.54 15.74
N LEU A 184 5.15 -1.36 16.29
CA LEU A 184 6.50 -0.79 16.48
C LEU A 184 7.35 -1.69 17.39
N GLU A 185 6.83 -2.09 18.54
CA GLU A 185 7.50 -3.02 19.46
C GLU A 185 7.86 -4.36 18.79
N ASN A 186 7.06 -4.77 17.82
CA ASN A 186 7.24 -6.01 17.08
C ASN A 186 7.96 -5.85 15.73
N GLY A 187 8.54 -4.68 15.44
CA GLY A 187 9.42 -4.46 14.30
C GLY A 187 8.73 -4.63 12.94
N ILE A 188 7.56 -4.01 12.78
CA ILE A 188 6.93 -3.81 11.46
C ILE A 188 7.77 -2.87 10.58
N ASP A 189 7.58 -2.94 9.27
CA ASP A 189 8.32 -2.12 8.30
C ASP A 189 7.47 -0.95 7.76
N PHE A 190 6.14 -1.12 7.73
CA PHE A 190 5.16 -0.13 7.27
C PHE A 190 3.91 -0.09 8.14
N ILE A 191 3.26 1.08 8.15
CA ILE A 191 1.90 1.28 8.65
C ILE A 191 1.05 1.77 7.47
N ALA A 192 0.00 1.05 7.10
CA ALA A 192 -1.05 1.55 6.23
C ALA A 192 -2.13 2.19 7.12
N ALA A 193 -2.30 3.51 6.98
CA ALA A 193 -3.22 4.29 7.82
C ALA A 193 -4.55 4.48 7.08
N SER A 194 -5.62 3.95 7.65
CA SER A 194 -7.00 4.03 7.13
C SER A 194 -7.62 5.43 7.29
N PHE A 195 -8.52 5.78 6.38
CA PHE A 195 -9.33 7.00 6.34
C PHE A 195 -8.51 8.30 6.45
N ILE A 196 -7.34 8.35 5.82
CA ILE A 196 -6.51 9.57 5.82
C ILE A 196 -7.11 10.62 4.90
N ARG A 197 -7.35 11.80 5.47
CA ARG A 197 -8.04 12.92 4.81
C ARG A 197 -7.17 14.17 4.68
N ASN A 198 -6.10 14.28 5.45
CA ASN A 198 -5.21 15.44 5.48
C ASN A 198 -3.78 15.04 5.91
N ALA A 199 -2.84 15.98 5.80
CA ALA A 199 -1.43 15.74 6.10
C ALA A 199 -1.17 15.67 7.61
N GLU A 200 -1.95 16.41 8.41
CA GLU A 200 -1.84 16.47 9.86
C GLU A 200 -2.05 15.09 10.50
N ALA A 201 -3.00 14.31 9.99
CA ALA A 201 -3.22 12.92 10.39
C ALA A 201 -1.97 12.04 10.20
N VAL A 202 -1.22 12.28 9.12
CA VAL A 202 0.01 11.53 8.82
C VAL A 202 1.14 11.95 9.77
N GLU A 203 1.25 13.23 10.09
CA GLU A 203 2.23 13.74 11.05
C GLU A 203 1.95 13.25 12.47
N GLU A 204 0.68 13.13 12.89
CA GLU A 204 0.31 12.54 14.19
C GLU A 204 0.84 11.10 14.33
N ILE A 205 0.70 10.27 13.29
CA ILE A 205 1.24 8.91 13.28
C ILE A 205 2.77 8.93 13.32
N LYS A 206 3.41 9.85 12.60
CA LYS A 206 4.87 9.99 12.62
C LYS A 206 5.41 10.42 13.97
N ASP A 207 4.67 11.23 14.72
CA ASP A 207 5.07 11.63 16.08
C ASP A 207 5.10 10.41 17.01
N ILE A 208 4.13 9.49 16.89
CA ILE A 208 4.13 8.21 17.62
C ILE A 208 5.36 7.36 17.24
N ILE A 209 5.65 7.25 15.95
CA ILE A 209 6.84 6.51 15.45
C ILE A 209 8.13 7.16 15.95
N GLY A 210 8.20 8.49 15.92
CA GLY A 210 9.35 9.29 16.34
C GLY A 210 9.63 9.14 17.84
N ALA A 211 8.59 9.07 18.67
CA ALA A 211 8.71 8.82 20.10
C ALA A 211 9.39 7.45 20.40
N HIS A 212 9.24 6.48 19.51
CA HIS A 212 9.88 5.16 19.61
C HIS A 212 11.29 5.10 18.98
N ASN A 213 11.79 6.20 18.42
CA ASN A 213 13.07 6.27 17.68
C ASN A 213 13.17 5.23 16.54
N MET A 214 12.04 4.94 15.89
CA MET A 214 11.98 3.99 14.78
C MET A 214 11.84 4.71 13.44
N HIS A 215 12.14 3.98 12.37
CA HIS A 215 11.95 4.45 11.00
C HIS A 215 11.00 3.50 10.30
N VAL A 216 9.70 3.78 10.38
CA VAL A 216 8.62 3.01 9.75
C VAL A 216 7.91 3.89 8.72
N GLY A 217 7.62 3.33 7.55
CA GLY A 217 6.96 4.09 6.48
C GLY A 217 5.44 4.15 6.68
N VAL A 218 4.86 5.35 6.72
CA VAL A 218 3.40 5.55 6.73
C VAL A 218 2.86 5.59 5.29
N ILE A 219 1.97 4.65 4.96
CA ILE A 219 1.26 4.56 3.69
C ILE A 219 -0.18 5.03 3.93
N SER A 220 -0.55 6.18 3.40
CA SER A 220 -1.90 6.71 3.60
C SER A 220 -2.88 6.03 2.66
N LYS A 221 -3.97 5.48 3.21
CA LYS A 221 -5.06 4.91 2.42
C LYS A 221 -6.03 6.03 2.07
N ILE A 222 -6.29 6.17 0.78
CA ILE A 222 -7.23 7.16 0.23
C ILE A 222 -8.54 6.43 -0.06
N GLU A 223 -9.54 6.77 0.74
CA GLU A 223 -10.80 6.02 0.86
C GLU A 223 -12.04 6.90 0.71
N ASN A 224 -11.88 8.22 0.62
CA ASN A 224 -12.99 9.15 0.46
C ASN A 224 -12.59 10.37 -0.40
N MET A 225 -13.58 11.20 -0.72
CA MET A 225 -13.38 12.38 -1.57
C MET A 225 -12.48 13.44 -0.91
N GLU A 226 -12.55 13.63 0.41
CA GLU A 226 -11.70 14.60 1.11
C GLU A 226 -10.20 14.25 0.98
N GLY A 227 -9.85 12.96 1.12
CA GLY A 227 -8.49 12.49 0.88
C GLY A 227 -8.04 12.66 -0.58
N VAL A 228 -8.96 12.54 -1.53
CA VAL A 228 -8.70 12.81 -2.96
C VAL A 228 -8.44 14.29 -3.20
N GLU A 229 -9.23 15.19 -2.59
CA GLU A 229 -9.05 16.64 -2.71
C GLU A 229 -7.72 17.11 -2.12
N ASN A 230 -7.32 16.54 -0.98
CA ASN A 230 -6.09 16.88 -0.26
C ASN A 230 -4.86 16.05 -0.69
N ILE A 231 -4.96 15.28 -1.77
CA ILE A 231 -3.99 14.24 -2.13
C ILE A 231 -2.55 14.74 -2.24
N ASP A 232 -2.31 15.96 -2.72
CA ASP A 232 -0.95 16.49 -2.91
C ASP A 232 -0.24 16.70 -1.57
N ALA A 233 -0.93 17.27 -0.58
CA ALA A 233 -0.39 17.46 0.76
C ALA A 233 -0.16 16.12 1.48
N ILE A 234 -1.08 15.16 1.31
CA ILE A 234 -0.96 13.81 1.87
C ILE A 234 0.25 13.09 1.25
N ILE A 235 0.43 13.14 -0.07
CA ILE A 235 1.58 12.55 -0.77
C ILE A 235 2.89 13.10 -0.19
N ASP A 236 2.98 14.41 0.05
CA ASP A 236 4.19 15.04 0.58
C ASP A 236 4.51 14.55 2.00
N ALA A 237 3.50 14.44 2.87
CA ALA A 237 3.64 13.93 4.23
C ALA A 237 3.95 12.42 4.27
N SER A 238 3.37 11.60 3.38
CA SER A 238 3.42 10.14 3.50
C SER A 238 4.70 9.50 2.95
N ALA A 239 5.01 8.29 3.41
CA ALA A 239 6.06 7.48 2.80
C ALA A 239 5.60 6.90 1.45
N GLY A 240 4.31 6.66 1.29
CA GLY A 240 3.62 6.22 0.06
C GLY A 240 2.10 6.34 0.20
N ILE A 241 1.35 5.97 -0.83
CA ILE A 241 -0.11 6.01 -0.86
C ILE A 241 -0.69 4.63 -1.19
N MET A 242 -1.85 4.30 -0.65
CA MET A 242 -2.65 3.15 -1.07
C MET A 242 -4.00 3.64 -1.61
N VAL A 243 -4.31 3.30 -2.86
CA VAL A 243 -5.62 3.54 -3.47
C VAL A 243 -6.53 2.38 -3.09
N ALA A 244 -7.38 2.59 -2.08
CA ALA A 244 -8.29 1.59 -1.54
C ALA A 244 -9.64 1.67 -2.26
N ARG A 245 -9.75 0.96 -3.37
CA ARG A 245 -10.83 1.12 -4.36
C ARG A 245 -12.20 0.65 -3.88
N GLY A 246 -12.24 -0.34 -2.98
CA GLY A 246 -13.45 -0.82 -2.33
C GLY A 246 -14.08 0.30 -1.52
N ASP A 247 -13.36 0.81 -0.53
CA ASP A 247 -13.84 1.89 0.34
C ASP A 247 -14.10 3.18 -0.45
N LEU A 248 -13.16 3.55 -1.35
CA LEU A 248 -13.32 4.73 -2.21
C LEU A 248 -14.56 4.61 -3.11
N GLY A 249 -14.84 3.44 -3.67
CA GLY A 249 -16.01 3.21 -4.53
C GLY A 249 -17.35 3.21 -3.80
N VAL A 250 -17.35 3.22 -2.47
CA VAL A 250 -18.56 3.48 -1.66
C VAL A 250 -18.77 4.99 -1.51
N GLU A 251 -17.69 5.75 -1.34
CA GLU A 251 -17.73 7.21 -1.08
C GLU A 251 -17.84 8.08 -2.35
N VAL A 252 -17.42 7.57 -3.51
CA VAL A 252 -17.50 8.28 -4.80
C VAL A 252 -18.17 7.41 -5.86
N PRO A 253 -18.75 8.02 -6.93
CA PRO A 253 -19.35 7.24 -8.01
C PRO A 253 -18.37 6.23 -8.61
N ALA A 254 -18.81 4.99 -8.79
CA ALA A 254 -17.96 3.89 -9.23
C ALA A 254 -17.29 4.15 -10.60
N GLU A 255 -17.95 4.89 -11.48
CA GLU A 255 -17.42 5.31 -12.78
C GLU A 255 -16.27 6.33 -12.69
N GLU A 256 -16.13 7.04 -11.57
CA GLU A 256 -15.05 8.01 -11.34
C GLU A 256 -13.80 7.36 -10.76
N VAL A 257 -13.94 6.26 -10.01
CA VAL A 257 -12.83 5.55 -9.35
C VAL A 257 -11.66 5.24 -10.30
N PRO A 258 -11.88 4.75 -11.54
CA PRO A 258 -10.77 4.50 -12.47
C PRO A 258 -9.98 5.77 -12.84
N PHE A 259 -10.65 6.92 -12.95
CA PHE A 259 -9.97 8.20 -13.20
C PHE A 259 -9.17 8.64 -11.98
N LEU A 260 -9.76 8.59 -10.79
CA LEU A 260 -9.08 8.97 -9.54
C LEU A 260 -7.87 8.09 -9.25
N GLN A 261 -7.97 6.77 -9.47
CA GLN A 261 -6.82 5.85 -9.38
C GLN A 261 -5.65 6.33 -10.24
N LYS A 262 -5.91 6.62 -11.53
CA LYS A 262 -4.88 7.07 -12.48
C LYS A 262 -4.22 8.37 -12.02
N GLU A 263 -5.04 9.32 -11.57
CA GLU A 263 -4.56 10.62 -11.10
C GLU A 263 -3.71 10.49 -9.84
N ILE A 264 -4.15 9.72 -8.84
CA ILE A 264 -3.38 9.47 -7.61
C ILE A 264 -2.05 8.78 -7.94
N ILE A 265 -2.07 7.72 -8.75
CA ILE A 265 -0.86 7.00 -9.16
C ILE A 265 0.11 7.93 -9.88
N ARG A 266 -0.39 8.76 -10.80
CA ARG A 266 0.41 9.74 -11.54
C ARG A 266 1.06 10.75 -10.60
N LYS A 267 0.31 11.33 -9.66
CA LYS A 267 0.81 12.29 -8.67
C LYS A 267 1.88 11.67 -7.75
N CYS A 268 1.66 10.44 -7.27
CA CYS A 268 2.66 9.70 -6.49
C CYS A 268 3.96 9.49 -7.27
N ASN A 269 3.86 9.10 -8.54
CA ASN A 269 5.02 8.91 -9.41
C ASN A 269 5.77 10.22 -9.68
N ASP A 270 5.04 11.32 -9.93
CA ASP A 270 5.61 12.65 -10.13
C ASP A 270 6.29 13.18 -8.83
N ALA A 271 5.84 12.75 -7.66
CA ALA A 271 6.42 13.08 -6.34
C ALA A 271 7.49 12.09 -5.83
N PHE A 272 7.86 11.08 -6.63
CA PHE A 272 8.77 10.00 -6.22
C PHE A 272 8.32 9.20 -4.98
N LYS A 273 7.01 9.09 -4.74
CA LYS A 273 6.41 8.33 -3.63
C LYS A 273 5.82 7.00 -4.13
N PRO A 274 6.04 5.86 -3.46
CA PRO A 274 5.43 4.58 -3.82
C PRO A 274 3.91 4.65 -3.75
N VAL A 275 3.23 3.92 -4.62
CA VAL A 275 1.77 3.78 -4.62
C VAL A 275 1.37 2.32 -4.75
N VAL A 276 0.37 1.94 -3.96
CA VAL A 276 -0.23 0.61 -3.93
C VAL A 276 -1.64 0.71 -4.50
N THR A 277 -1.99 -0.19 -5.41
CA THR A 277 -3.39 -0.38 -5.84
C THR A 277 -3.98 -1.55 -5.06
N ALA A 278 -5.08 -1.31 -4.36
CA ALA A 278 -5.62 -2.24 -3.37
C ALA A 278 -7.11 -2.52 -3.58
N THR A 279 -7.54 -3.66 -3.01
CA THR A 279 -8.93 -4.20 -3.00
C THR A 279 -9.48 -4.54 -4.38
N GLN A 280 -10.45 -5.45 -4.47
CA GLN A 280 -11.13 -5.82 -5.73
C GLN A 280 -10.19 -6.20 -6.90
N MET A 281 -9.01 -6.77 -6.63
CA MET A 281 -8.06 -7.12 -7.67
C MET A 281 -8.41 -8.47 -8.31
N LEU A 282 -8.43 -9.56 -7.51
CA LEU A 282 -8.75 -10.92 -7.95
C LEU A 282 -9.83 -11.54 -7.06
N ASP A 283 -10.83 -10.77 -6.62
CA ASP A 283 -11.82 -11.16 -5.59
C ASP A 283 -12.47 -12.52 -5.86
N SER A 284 -12.80 -12.83 -7.12
CA SER A 284 -13.40 -14.10 -7.50
C SER A 284 -12.54 -15.30 -7.11
N MET A 285 -11.22 -15.12 -6.93
CA MET A 285 -10.28 -16.15 -6.50
C MET A 285 -10.37 -16.51 -5.02
N ILE A 286 -11.14 -15.76 -4.21
CA ILE A 286 -11.58 -16.22 -2.88
C ILE A 286 -12.31 -17.55 -3.02
N ARG A 287 -13.13 -17.70 -4.07
CA ARG A 287 -14.03 -18.82 -4.28
C ARG A 287 -13.60 -19.74 -5.42
N ASN A 288 -12.84 -19.23 -6.39
CA ASN A 288 -12.52 -19.91 -7.65
C ASN A 288 -11.00 -20.05 -7.87
N PRO A 289 -10.52 -21.09 -8.56
CA PRO A 289 -9.10 -21.28 -8.81
C PRO A 289 -8.53 -20.38 -9.92
N ARG A 290 -9.37 -19.59 -10.61
CA ARG A 290 -8.98 -18.68 -11.69
C ARG A 290 -9.82 -17.40 -11.63
N PRO A 291 -9.24 -16.25 -11.97
CA PRO A 291 -9.98 -15.00 -11.99
C PRO A 291 -10.82 -14.87 -13.25
N THR A 292 -11.69 -13.87 -13.25
CA THR A 292 -12.37 -13.40 -14.46
C THR A 292 -11.40 -12.66 -15.38
N ARG A 293 -11.79 -12.49 -16.65
CA ARG A 293 -11.03 -11.66 -17.59
C ARG A 293 -11.03 -10.17 -17.18
N ALA A 294 -12.09 -9.72 -16.53
CA ALA A 294 -12.22 -8.35 -16.04
C ALA A 294 -11.18 -8.07 -14.95
N GLU A 295 -11.08 -8.95 -13.95
CA GLU A 295 -10.08 -8.86 -12.87
C GLU A 295 -8.64 -8.91 -13.40
N ALA A 296 -8.35 -9.82 -14.34
CA ALA A 296 -7.02 -9.86 -14.97
C ALA A 296 -6.69 -8.57 -15.73
N THR A 297 -7.68 -7.97 -16.38
CA THR A 297 -7.54 -6.68 -17.09
C THR A 297 -7.35 -5.52 -16.10
N ASP A 298 -8.06 -5.55 -14.98
CA ASP A 298 -7.96 -4.55 -13.92
C ASP A 298 -6.57 -4.52 -13.29
N VAL A 299 -6.04 -5.70 -12.93
CA VAL A 299 -4.65 -5.85 -12.45
C VAL A 299 -3.65 -5.31 -13.47
N ALA A 300 -3.82 -5.67 -14.75
CA ALA A 300 -2.93 -5.17 -15.80
C ALA A 300 -3.02 -3.64 -15.96
N ASN A 301 -4.22 -3.05 -15.85
CA ASN A 301 -4.40 -1.61 -15.92
C ASN A 301 -3.75 -0.88 -14.74
N ALA A 302 -3.82 -1.41 -13.51
CA ALA A 302 -3.08 -0.84 -12.39
C ALA A 302 -1.57 -0.76 -12.66
N ILE A 303 -1.01 -1.77 -13.35
CA ILE A 303 0.40 -1.80 -13.77
C ILE A 303 0.67 -0.80 -14.89
N TYR A 304 -0.20 -0.70 -15.90
CA TYR A 304 -0.08 0.30 -16.97
C TYR A 304 -0.16 1.74 -16.44
N ASP A 305 -1.01 1.98 -15.45
CA ASP A 305 -1.14 3.27 -14.76
C ASP A 305 0.14 3.64 -14.01
N GLY A 306 0.91 2.62 -13.63
CA GLY A 306 2.23 2.77 -13.05
C GLY A 306 2.24 2.59 -11.54
N THR A 307 1.41 1.71 -10.99
CA THR A 307 1.50 1.30 -9.58
C THR A 307 2.89 0.70 -9.26
N ASP A 308 3.34 0.84 -8.01
CA ASP A 308 4.56 0.15 -7.54
C ASP A 308 4.23 -1.22 -6.99
N ALA A 309 3.08 -1.34 -6.33
CA ALA A 309 2.59 -2.58 -5.75
C ALA A 309 1.11 -2.81 -6.05
N ILE A 310 0.72 -4.08 -6.03
CA ILE A 310 -0.66 -4.58 -6.12
C ILE A 310 -0.94 -5.46 -4.92
N MET A 311 -2.16 -5.40 -4.37
CA MET A 311 -2.50 -6.02 -3.09
C MET A 311 -3.63 -7.04 -3.19
N LEU A 312 -3.40 -8.23 -2.65
CA LEU A 312 -4.41 -9.25 -2.39
C LEU A 312 -4.96 -9.09 -0.97
N SER A 313 -6.29 -9.10 -0.86
CA SER A 313 -7.04 -8.86 0.38
C SER A 313 -7.65 -10.17 0.88
N GLY A 314 -8.95 -10.39 0.62
CA GLY A 314 -9.63 -11.61 1.03
C GLY A 314 -9.09 -12.86 0.32
N GLU A 315 -8.52 -12.70 -0.88
CA GLU A 315 -7.99 -13.76 -1.73
C GLU A 315 -6.93 -14.60 -1.00
N THR A 316 -6.02 -13.94 -0.27
CA THR A 316 -4.99 -14.64 0.52
C THR A 316 -5.42 -14.83 1.97
N ALA A 317 -6.15 -13.89 2.57
CA ALA A 317 -6.47 -13.95 3.99
C ALA A 317 -7.46 -15.07 4.34
N LYS A 318 -8.50 -15.27 3.51
CA LYS A 318 -9.60 -16.23 3.78
C LYS A 318 -10.03 -17.03 2.55
N GLY A 319 -9.33 -16.88 1.43
CA GLY A 319 -9.67 -17.53 0.17
C GLY A 319 -9.35 -19.03 0.17
N LYS A 320 -10.04 -19.77 -0.71
CA LYS A 320 -9.79 -21.20 -0.94
C LYS A 320 -8.49 -21.48 -1.73
N TYR A 321 -7.98 -20.48 -2.43
CA TYR A 321 -6.86 -20.59 -3.37
C TYR A 321 -5.79 -19.51 -3.14
N PRO A 322 -5.25 -19.36 -1.92
CA PRO A 322 -4.37 -18.25 -1.57
C PRO A 322 -3.05 -18.27 -2.36
N VAL A 323 -2.46 -19.46 -2.55
CA VAL A 323 -1.19 -19.61 -3.29
C VAL A 323 -1.41 -19.37 -4.79
N GLU A 324 -2.49 -19.88 -5.36
CA GLU A 324 -2.85 -19.67 -6.76
C GLU A 324 -3.14 -18.21 -7.06
N ALA A 325 -3.78 -17.48 -6.13
CA ALA A 325 -4.01 -16.05 -6.27
C ALA A 325 -2.68 -15.27 -6.39
N VAL A 326 -1.68 -15.58 -5.56
CA VAL A 326 -0.34 -14.96 -5.67
C VAL A 326 0.34 -15.34 -6.98
N LYS A 327 0.32 -16.63 -7.37
CA LYS A 327 0.89 -17.09 -8.64
C LYS A 327 0.24 -16.40 -9.84
N MET A 328 -1.08 -16.24 -9.82
CA MET A 328 -1.82 -15.54 -10.86
C MET A 328 -1.47 -14.05 -10.91
N MET A 329 -1.44 -13.37 -9.76
CA MET A 329 -1.04 -11.97 -9.65
C MET A 329 0.37 -11.75 -10.21
N ASN A 330 1.32 -12.62 -9.84
CA ASN A 330 2.69 -12.60 -10.34
C ASN A 330 2.75 -12.85 -11.87
N GLN A 331 1.98 -13.82 -12.38
CA GLN A 331 1.93 -14.11 -13.81
C GLN A 331 1.36 -12.93 -14.61
N ILE A 332 0.29 -12.28 -14.14
CA ILE A 332 -0.27 -11.08 -14.77
C ILE A 332 0.77 -9.96 -14.78
N ALA A 333 1.48 -9.75 -13.66
CA ALA A 333 2.52 -8.73 -13.57
C ALA A 333 3.64 -8.95 -14.59
N ILE A 334 4.23 -10.15 -14.63
CA ILE A 334 5.29 -10.49 -15.60
C ILE A 334 4.79 -10.32 -17.03
N SER A 335 3.58 -10.81 -17.33
CA SER A 335 3.03 -10.76 -18.70
C SER A 335 2.76 -9.31 -19.13
N THR A 336 2.27 -8.47 -18.22
CA THR A 336 1.97 -7.06 -18.49
C THR A 336 3.24 -6.24 -18.66
N GLU A 337 4.26 -6.49 -17.84
CA GLU A 337 5.51 -5.72 -17.82
C GLU A 337 6.33 -5.85 -19.10
N VAL A 338 6.24 -6.98 -19.80
CA VAL A 338 6.86 -7.18 -21.14
C VAL A 338 6.29 -6.19 -22.17
N HIS A 339 5.07 -5.70 -21.97
CA HIS A 339 4.39 -4.78 -22.87
C HIS A 339 4.44 -3.33 -22.39
N LEU A 340 5.06 -3.05 -21.24
CA LEU A 340 5.29 -1.67 -20.81
C LEU A 340 6.23 -0.99 -21.81
N SER A 341 5.79 0.14 -22.36
CA SER A 341 6.69 1.01 -23.12
C SER A 341 7.73 1.57 -22.16
N THR A 342 8.88 0.92 -22.11
CA THR A 342 10.04 1.31 -21.31
C THR A 342 10.98 2.25 -22.05
N LYS A 343 10.69 2.54 -23.34
CA LYS A 343 11.23 3.70 -24.05
C LYS A 343 11.17 4.83 -23.05
N ILE A 344 12.34 5.30 -22.62
CA ILE A 344 12.51 6.40 -21.68
C ILE A 344 11.49 7.42 -22.13
N LYS A 345 10.36 7.50 -21.40
CA LYS A 345 9.32 8.46 -21.78
C LYS A 345 10.05 9.78 -21.81
N ASP A 346 9.66 10.71 -22.69
CA ASP A 346 10.32 12.00 -22.76
C ASP A 346 10.05 12.78 -21.46
N TYR A 347 10.74 12.36 -20.42
CA TYR A 347 10.65 12.72 -19.01
C TYR A 347 11.40 14.03 -18.78
N ARG A 348 12.04 14.57 -19.84
CA ARG A 348 12.72 15.86 -19.87
C ARG A 348 11.88 16.97 -19.25
N SER A 349 10.58 17.01 -19.52
CA SER A 349 9.70 18.07 -19.00
C SER A 349 9.26 17.90 -17.55
N LYS A 350 9.36 16.69 -16.98
CA LYS A 350 8.79 16.37 -15.64
C LYS A 350 9.77 16.48 -14.48
N TYR A 351 11.09 16.45 -14.74
CA TYR A 351 12.10 16.29 -13.68
C TYR A 351 13.22 17.34 -13.67
N ILE A 352 13.19 18.30 -14.60
CA ILE A 352 14.02 19.52 -14.51
C ILE A 352 13.71 20.23 -13.18
N ASN A 353 14.74 20.67 -12.45
CA ASN A 353 14.65 21.37 -11.15
C ASN A 353 14.25 20.53 -9.91
N ARG A 354 14.31 19.19 -9.95
CA ARG A 354 14.06 18.32 -8.76
C ARG A 354 15.28 18.05 -7.87
N GLY A 355 16.35 18.84 -8.02
CA GLY A 355 17.58 18.75 -7.22
C GLY A 355 18.62 17.72 -7.70
N ILE A 356 19.77 17.69 -7.02
CA ILE A 356 20.95 16.89 -7.41
C ILE A 356 20.63 15.40 -7.50
N SER A 357 19.95 14.85 -6.49
CA SER A 357 19.65 13.41 -6.44
C SER A 357 18.81 12.93 -7.61
N ALA A 358 17.79 13.70 -8.01
CA ALA A 358 16.97 13.37 -9.16
C ALA A 358 17.75 13.45 -10.47
N ALA A 359 18.62 14.46 -10.63
CA ALA A 359 19.45 14.61 -11.83
C ALA A 359 20.46 13.46 -11.99
N VAL A 360 21.11 13.05 -10.91
CA VAL A 360 22.08 11.94 -10.93
C VAL A 360 21.37 10.60 -11.16
N ALA A 361 20.26 10.33 -10.47
CA ALA A 361 19.49 9.11 -10.66
C ALA A 361 18.92 9.00 -12.08
N TYR A 362 18.43 10.12 -12.64
CA TYR A 362 17.99 10.16 -14.05
C TYR A 362 19.14 9.85 -15.00
N SER A 363 20.31 10.46 -14.76
CA SER A 363 21.52 10.21 -15.56
C SER A 363 21.95 8.74 -15.46
N ALA A 364 21.80 8.11 -14.28
CA ALA A 364 22.05 6.69 -14.09
C ALA A 364 21.13 5.79 -14.90
N VAL A 365 19.84 6.07 -14.88
CA VAL A 365 18.85 5.33 -15.67
C VAL A 365 19.09 5.50 -17.17
N GLN A 366 19.36 6.73 -17.62
CA GLN A 366 19.66 7.01 -19.03
C GLN A 366 20.95 6.32 -19.48
N THR A 367 21.99 6.37 -18.64
CA THR A 367 23.28 5.71 -18.92
C THR A 367 23.09 4.20 -19.00
N ALA A 368 22.39 3.61 -18.03
CA ALA A 368 22.09 2.18 -18.01
C ALA A 368 21.38 1.72 -19.27
N HIS A 369 20.38 2.47 -19.74
CA HIS A 369 19.73 2.18 -21.02
C HIS A 369 20.70 2.29 -22.21
N ASN A 370 21.49 3.37 -22.29
CA ASN A 370 22.37 3.62 -23.44
C ASN A 370 23.50 2.59 -23.57
N VAL A 371 24.01 2.08 -22.45
CA VAL A 371 25.07 1.06 -22.44
C VAL A 371 24.52 -0.37 -22.35
N ASN A 372 23.19 -0.54 -22.40
CA ASN A 372 22.51 -1.82 -22.20
C ASN A 372 23.00 -2.54 -20.93
N ALA A 373 23.07 -1.78 -19.82
CA ALA A 373 23.55 -2.30 -18.55
C ALA A 373 22.67 -3.43 -18.04
N LYS A 374 23.32 -4.46 -17.49
CA LYS A 374 22.66 -5.61 -16.89
C LYS A 374 21.79 -5.19 -15.70
N CYS A 375 22.35 -4.36 -14.83
CA CYS A 375 21.64 -3.84 -13.68
C CYS A 375 22.15 -2.46 -13.25
N ILE A 376 21.31 -1.78 -12.47
CA ILE A 376 21.65 -0.55 -11.75
C ILE A 376 21.86 -0.91 -10.29
N LEU A 377 23.07 -0.71 -9.79
CA LEU A 377 23.43 -0.86 -8.38
C LEU A 377 23.10 0.45 -7.67
N ALA A 378 22.05 0.45 -6.84
CA ALA A 378 21.57 1.63 -6.13
C ALA A 378 21.82 1.50 -4.63
N SER A 379 22.93 2.08 -4.17
CA SER A 379 23.31 2.09 -2.76
C SER A 379 22.60 3.18 -1.98
N SER A 380 22.00 2.81 -0.84
CA SER A 380 21.19 3.71 -0.04
C SER A 380 21.07 3.31 1.42
N MET A 381 21.60 4.14 2.33
CA MET A 381 21.43 3.98 3.77
C MET A 381 19.97 4.13 4.24
N SER A 382 19.16 4.91 3.50
CA SER A 382 17.76 5.21 3.88
C SER A 382 16.73 4.72 2.84
N GLY A 383 17.16 3.96 1.83
CA GLY A 383 16.32 3.61 0.68
C GLY A 383 16.01 4.75 -0.32
N PHE A 384 16.30 6.01 0.02
CA PHE A 384 16.03 7.19 -0.80
C PHE A 384 16.59 7.11 -2.24
N THR A 385 17.87 6.77 -2.43
CA THR A 385 18.48 6.66 -3.78
C THR A 385 17.72 5.62 -4.60
N THR A 386 17.53 4.45 -4.01
CA THR A 386 16.89 3.29 -4.66
C THR A 386 15.46 3.61 -5.06
N ARG A 387 14.72 4.34 -4.22
CA ARG A 387 13.37 4.83 -4.52
C ARG A 387 13.35 5.77 -5.73
N ILE A 388 14.26 6.74 -5.80
CA ILE A 388 14.30 7.66 -6.95
C ILE A 388 14.60 6.90 -8.24
N VAL A 389 15.58 6.00 -8.24
CA VAL A 389 15.90 5.17 -9.40
C VAL A 389 14.69 4.33 -9.85
N SER A 390 14.01 3.70 -8.89
CA SER A 390 12.78 2.93 -9.12
C SER A 390 11.70 3.73 -9.85
N LYS A 391 11.54 5.01 -9.50
CA LYS A 391 10.49 5.87 -10.05
C LYS A 391 10.71 6.33 -11.48
N PHE A 392 11.93 6.27 -11.97
CA PHE A 392 12.20 6.41 -13.41
C PHE A 392 11.85 5.16 -14.22
N LYS A 393 11.48 4.07 -13.54
CA LYS A 393 11.04 2.79 -14.10
C LYS A 393 11.98 2.24 -15.21
N PRO A 394 13.29 2.07 -14.92
CA PRO A 394 14.26 1.57 -15.90
C PRO A 394 13.97 0.14 -16.35
N ASP A 395 14.40 -0.18 -17.58
CA ASP A 395 14.47 -1.56 -18.11
C ASP A 395 15.44 -2.42 -17.31
N ALA A 396 16.63 -1.89 -17.02
CA ALA A 396 17.64 -2.56 -16.24
C ALA A 396 17.08 -2.99 -14.87
N GLN A 397 17.51 -4.16 -14.40
CA GLN A 397 17.16 -4.63 -13.06
C GLN A 397 17.77 -3.66 -12.03
N ILE A 398 16.99 -3.23 -11.03
CA ILE A 398 17.51 -2.40 -9.95
C ILE A 398 17.92 -3.32 -8.81
N ILE A 399 19.16 -3.16 -8.35
CA ILE A 399 19.70 -3.84 -7.17
C ILE A 399 19.83 -2.79 -6.08
N GLY A 400 18.97 -2.87 -5.07
CA GLY A 400 19.01 -1.97 -3.92
C GLY A 400 19.98 -2.50 -2.88
N LEU A 401 20.93 -1.67 -2.41
CA LEU A 401 21.95 -2.08 -1.46
C LEU A 401 21.87 -1.23 -0.20
N SER A 402 21.82 -1.88 0.96
CA SER A 402 21.82 -1.21 2.26
C SER A 402 22.47 -2.09 3.34
N PRO A 403 23.22 -1.52 4.29
CA PRO A 403 23.69 -2.24 5.46
C PRO A 403 22.64 -2.47 6.54
N ASP A 404 21.48 -1.81 6.43
CA ASP A 404 20.37 -1.93 7.37
C ASP A 404 19.29 -2.87 6.85
N ASP A 405 19.05 -3.97 7.57
CA ASP A 405 18.02 -4.97 7.25
C ASP A 405 16.62 -4.38 7.18
N ALA A 406 16.29 -3.37 8.00
CA ALA A 406 14.99 -2.70 7.94
C ALA A 406 14.81 -1.97 6.62
N ILE A 407 15.87 -1.32 6.13
CA ILE A 407 15.85 -0.62 4.85
C ILE A 407 15.80 -1.60 3.69
N VAL A 408 16.50 -2.74 3.76
CA VAL A 408 16.40 -3.83 2.77
C VAL A 408 14.94 -4.29 2.64
N ARG A 409 14.21 -4.43 3.75
CA ARG A 409 12.78 -4.79 3.73
C ARG A 409 11.91 -3.65 3.23
N GLN A 410 12.16 -2.41 3.63
CA GLN A 410 11.40 -1.27 3.14
C GLN A 410 11.55 -1.05 1.63
N MET A 411 12.66 -1.48 1.03
CA MET A 411 12.79 -1.47 -0.42
C MET A 411 11.83 -2.43 -1.14
N GLN A 412 11.15 -3.34 -0.44
CA GLN A 412 10.16 -4.24 -1.04
C GLN A 412 8.92 -3.55 -1.59
N ILE A 413 8.68 -2.28 -1.24
CA ILE A 413 7.59 -1.50 -1.85
C ILE A 413 8.02 -0.78 -3.13
N TYR A 414 9.32 -0.75 -3.45
CA TYR A 414 9.81 0.01 -4.60
C TYR A 414 9.75 -0.84 -5.88
N TRP A 415 9.08 -0.30 -6.90
CA TRP A 415 8.94 -0.95 -8.20
C TRP A 415 10.30 -1.35 -8.79
N GLY A 416 10.44 -2.60 -9.23
CA GLY A 416 11.61 -3.11 -9.95
C GLY A 416 12.86 -3.32 -9.10
N VAL A 417 12.80 -3.08 -7.79
CA VAL A 417 13.95 -3.20 -6.89
C VAL A 417 14.08 -4.61 -6.35
N ARG A 418 15.27 -5.20 -6.47
CA ARG A 418 15.68 -6.39 -5.72
C ARG A 418 16.65 -5.95 -4.62
N PRO A 419 16.23 -5.95 -3.35
CA PRO A 419 17.08 -5.45 -2.29
C PRO A 419 18.02 -6.55 -1.75
N PHE A 420 19.24 -6.16 -1.43
CA PHE A 420 20.26 -6.99 -0.82
C PHE A 420 20.89 -6.25 0.35
N LYS A 421 21.23 -7.02 1.38
CA LYS A 421 22.07 -6.52 2.46
C LYS A 421 23.49 -6.37 1.94
N SER A 422 24.08 -5.21 2.16
CA SER A 422 25.50 -4.96 1.96
C SER A 422 26.18 -4.70 3.31
N HIS A 423 27.48 -4.54 3.33
CA HIS A 423 28.22 -3.98 4.43
C HIS A 423 28.25 -2.46 4.27
N LYS A 424 28.72 -1.80 5.33
CA LYS A 424 28.97 -0.38 5.29
C LYS A 424 30.31 -0.15 4.57
N ALA A 425 30.26 0.39 3.37
CA ALA A 425 31.45 0.76 2.62
C ALA A 425 32.08 2.06 3.13
N GLU A 426 33.41 2.11 3.19
CA GLU A 426 34.17 3.30 3.56
C GLU A 426 34.62 4.10 2.34
N THR A 427 34.83 3.44 1.20
CA THR A 427 35.19 4.07 -0.07
C THR A 427 34.27 3.64 -1.21
N THR A 428 34.23 4.45 -2.29
CA THR A 428 33.48 4.09 -3.50
C THR A 428 33.98 2.78 -4.13
N LYS A 429 35.27 2.45 -3.94
CA LYS A 429 35.85 1.19 -4.43
C LYS A 429 35.24 0.01 -3.67
N ASP A 430 35.26 0.06 -2.33
CA ASP A 430 34.67 -1.00 -1.49
C ASP A 430 33.20 -1.22 -1.81
N LEU A 431 32.44 -0.13 -1.98
CA LEU A 431 31.03 -0.20 -2.34
C LEU A 431 30.83 -0.91 -3.69
N LEU A 432 31.65 -0.60 -4.68
CA LEU A 432 31.55 -1.19 -6.01
C LEU A 432 31.95 -2.66 -6.00
N ASP A 433 33.06 -2.99 -5.34
CA ASP A 433 33.60 -4.34 -5.28
C ASP A 433 32.58 -5.26 -4.59
N GLU A 434 32.08 -4.85 -3.42
CA GLU A 434 31.03 -5.59 -2.71
C GLU A 434 29.73 -5.70 -3.54
N ALA A 435 29.28 -4.61 -4.15
CA ALA A 435 28.07 -4.64 -4.96
C ALA A 435 28.20 -5.59 -6.16
N THR A 436 29.42 -5.69 -6.73
CA THR A 436 29.74 -6.60 -7.83
C THR A 436 29.74 -8.05 -7.36
N ASP A 437 30.35 -8.34 -6.20
CA ASP A 437 30.36 -9.67 -5.60
C ASP A 437 28.92 -10.16 -5.31
N ILE A 438 28.08 -9.31 -4.70
CA ILE A 438 26.68 -9.64 -4.40
C ILE A 438 25.91 -10.06 -5.66
N VAL A 439 26.06 -9.33 -6.78
CA VAL A 439 25.32 -9.66 -8.00
C VAL A 439 25.88 -10.88 -8.73
N LEU A 440 27.19 -11.14 -8.60
CA LEU A 440 27.83 -12.35 -9.12
C LEU A 440 27.37 -13.59 -8.34
N ASP A 441 27.44 -13.54 -7.01
CA ASP A 441 27.03 -14.63 -6.12
C ASP A 441 25.55 -14.95 -6.25
N ALA A 442 24.72 -13.93 -6.44
CA ALA A 442 23.28 -14.08 -6.68
C ALA A 442 22.93 -14.53 -8.12
N GLY A 443 23.91 -14.67 -9.02
CA GLY A 443 23.71 -15.04 -10.42
C GLY A 443 22.90 -14.02 -11.22
N LEU A 444 22.98 -12.74 -10.85
CA LEU A 444 22.25 -11.63 -11.48
C LEU A 444 23.08 -10.89 -12.54
N ALA A 445 24.39 -11.03 -12.49
CA ALA A 445 25.32 -10.57 -13.51
C ALA A 445 26.42 -11.62 -13.73
N GLU A 446 27.11 -11.54 -14.86
CA GLU A 446 28.25 -12.39 -15.21
C GLU A 446 29.42 -11.58 -15.75
N LYS A 447 30.57 -12.23 -15.97
CA LYS A 447 31.75 -11.57 -16.54
C LYS A 447 31.38 -10.84 -17.84
N ASP A 448 31.97 -9.67 -18.07
CA ASP A 448 31.73 -8.79 -19.21
C ASP A 448 30.38 -8.05 -19.22
N ASP A 449 29.47 -8.31 -18.27
CA ASP A 449 28.29 -7.46 -18.08
C ASP A 449 28.68 -6.03 -17.68
N ILE A 450 27.88 -5.05 -18.13
CA ILE A 450 28.01 -3.64 -17.76
C ILE A 450 27.06 -3.33 -16.60
N LEU A 451 27.58 -2.73 -15.54
CA LEU A 451 26.85 -2.29 -14.36
C LEU A 451 26.88 -0.76 -14.29
N VAL A 452 25.79 -0.17 -13.78
CA VAL A 452 25.75 1.26 -13.42
C VAL A 452 25.55 1.41 -11.93
N LEU A 453 26.55 1.94 -11.23
CA LEU A 453 26.48 2.26 -9.82
C LEU A 453 25.99 3.70 -9.61
N THR A 454 25.02 3.88 -8.72
CA THR A 454 24.55 5.18 -8.25
C THR A 454 24.35 5.17 -6.73
N GLY A 455 24.65 6.28 -6.08
CA GLY A 455 24.63 6.37 -4.63
C GLY A 455 25.08 7.73 -4.11
N GLY A 456 25.11 7.88 -2.79
CA GLY A 456 25.88 8.93 -2.13
C GLY A 456 27.33 8.45 -1.94
N GLY A 457 28.31 9.30 -2.22
CA GLY A 457 29.73 8.98 -2.01
C GLY A 457 30.04 8.57 -0.55
N PRO A 458 30.88 7.55 -0.31
CA PRO A 458 31.32 7.17 1.02
C PRO A 458 32.24 8.25 1.62
N ALA A 459 31.73 9.05 2.56
CA ALA A 459 32.43 9.66 3.71
C ALA A 459 31.73 10.91 4.29
N ASN A 460 31.67 10.95 5.63
CA ASN A 460 31.74 12.11 6.53
C ASN A 460 30.70 13.24 6.49
N HIS A 461 29.59 13.13 5.78
CA HIS A 461 28.55 14.16 5.88
C HIS A 461 27.63 13.91 7.09
N ARG A 462 27.80 14.71 8.14
CA ARG A 462 26.81 14.92 9.22
C ARG A 462 25.58 15.65 8.65
N GLY A 463 24.79 14.98 7.80
CA GLY A 463 23.61 15.55 7.15
C GLY A 463 22.77 14.51 6.41
N LYS A 464 21.58 14.90 5.92
CA LYS A 464 20.73 14.04 5.08
C LYS A 464 21.51 13.65 3.82
N GLY A 465 21.74 12.35 3.61
CA GLY A 465 22.51 11.83 2.48
C GLY A 465 21.90 12.22 1.12
N VAL A 466 22.75 12.64 0.18
CA VAL A 466 22.37 13.06 -1.18
C VAL A 466 22.90 12.03 -2.18
N THR A 467 22.10 11.63 -3.16
CA THR A 467 22.59 10.84 -4.30
C THR A 467 23.38 11.77 -5.22
N ASN A 468 24.69 11.57 -5.33
CA ASN A 468 25.56 12.54 -6.01
C ASN A 468 26.62 11.91 -6.92
N MET A 469 26.59 10.59 -7.09
CA MET A 469 27.59 9.85 -7.85
C MET A 469 26.95 8.88 -8.83
N LEU A 470 27.57 8.76 -9.99
CA LEU A 470 27.33 7.73 -11.00
C LEU A 470 28.68 7.15 -11.45
N LYS A 471 28.77 5.83 -11.58
CA LYS A 471 29.91 5.13 -12.18
C LYS A 471 29.43 4.00 -13.10
N VAL A 472 30.05 3.87 -14.27
CA VAL A 472 29.84 2.75 -15.21
C VAL A 472 31.01 1.79 -15.07
N VAL A 473 30.73 0.50 -14.99
CA VAL A 473 31.73 -0.53 -14.71
C VAL A 473 31.44 -1.73 -15.59
N LYS A 474 32.47 -2.35 -16.13
CA LYS A 474 32.38 -3.65 -16.80
C LYS A 474 33.04 -4.71 -15.94
N ILE A 475 32.32 -5.79 -15.64
CA ILE A 475 32.82 -6.85 -14.76
C ILE A 475 34.05 -7.51 -15.39
N GLY A 476 35.16 -7.54 -14.64
CA GLY A 476 36.41 -8.17 -15.05
C GLY A 476 37.39 -7.29 -15.83
N GLU A 477 37.06 -6.01 -16.08
CA GLU A 477 37.93 -5.08 -16.82
C GLU A 477 38.74 -4.14 -15.89
N PHE A 478 38.41 -4.06 -14.60
CA PHE A 478 39.12 -3.24 -13.63
C PHE A 478 39.84 -4.10 -12.59
N GLY A 479 41.11 -4.40 -12.87
CA GLY A 479 42.08 -4.82 -11.87
C GLY A 479 43.22 -3.81 -11.83
N GLU A 480 43.14 -2.85 -10.92
CA GLU A 480 44.30 -2.15 -10.31
C GLU A 480 44.05 -1.88 -8.81
#